data_AF-A0A6L7U6G4-F1
#
_entry.id   AF-A0A6L7U6G4-F1
#
_cell.length_a   1.000
_cell.length_b   1.000
_cell.length_c   1.000
_cell.angle_alpha   90.00
_cell.angle_beta   90.00
_cell.angle_gamma   90.00
#
_symmetry.space_group_name_H-M   'P 1'
#
loop_
_entity.id
_entity.type
_entity.pdbx_description
1 polymer ?
#
loop_
_entity_poly.entity_id
_entity_poly.type
_entity_poly.pdbx_seq_one_letter_code
_entity_poly.pdbx_strand_id
1 'polypeptide(L)' 'METFCLGSGLAVDEWLTEIGGGLDFQRPVFRSLMERIEHRELGLLPVAHEDRPCRFGFDWFEYFAESHGCEIRVVNQPSL' A
#
# COMPACT_ATOMS: atom_id res chain seq x y z
N MET A 1 0.16 12.99 -2.37
CA MET A 1 -0.17 11.69 -3.01
C MET A 1 -0.87 11.93 -4.33
N GLU A 2 -2.04 12.56 -4.36
CA GLU A 2 -2.78 12.91 -5.60
C GLU A 2 -1.91 13.61 -6.65
N THR A 3 -1.23 14.70 -6.27
CA THR A 3 -0.33 15.43 -7.19
C THR A 3 0.79 14.55 -7.75
N PHE A 4 1.33 13.63 -6.93
CA PHE A 4 2.36 12.70 -7.39
C PHE A 4 1.78 11.71 -8.40
N CYS A 5 0.65 11.08 -8.10
CA CYS A 5 0.03 10.12 -9.00
C CYS A 5 -0.33 10.77 -10.34
N LEU A 6 -0.94 11.96 -10.31
CA LEU A 6 -1.23 12.75 -11.51
C LEU A 6 0.04 13.11 -12.29
N GLY A 7 1.08 13.60 -11.61
CA GLY A 7 2.36 13.94 -12.24
C GLY A 7 3.12 12.73 -12.80
N SER A 8 2.88 11.54 -12.26
CA SER A 8 3.48 10.27 -12.69
C SER A 8 2.67 9.56 -13.77
N GLY A 9 1.56 10.14 -14.23
CA GLY A 9 0.66 9.52 -15.21
C GLY A 9 -0.11 8.31 -14.65
N LEU A 10 -0.20 8.17 -13.33
CA LEU A 10 -0.94 7.10 -12.67
C LEU A 10 -2.41 7.50 -12.52
N ALA A 11 -3.30 6.79 -13.22
CA ALA A 11 -4.73 6.84 -12.93
C ALA A 11 -5.01 6.04 -11.66
N VAL A 12 -5.61 6.69 -10.65
CA VAL A 12 -5.93 6.06 -9.36
C VAL A 12 -7.41 5.73 -9.34
N ASP A 13 -7.74 4.44 -9.19
CA ASP A 13 -9.12 3.97 -9.11
C ASP A 13 -9.75 4.23 -7.74
N GLU A 14 -8.97 4.11 -6.66
CA GLU A 14 -9.48 4.19 -5.29
C GLU A 14 -8.45 4.78 -4.31
N TRP A 15 -8.95 5.54 -3.34
CA TRP A 15 -8.16 6.07 -2.22
C TRP A 15 -8.56 5.38 -0.92
N LEU A 16 -7.62 4.62 -0.33
CA LEU A 16 -7.82 3.94 0.95
C LEU A 16 -7.27 4.78 2.10
N THR A 17 -8.12 5.07 3.09
CA THR A 17 -7.72 5.80 4.30
C THR A 17 -8.28 5.12 5.53
N GLU A 18 -7.51 5.12 6.62
CA GLU A 18 -7.91 4.47 7.85
C GLU A 18 -7.28 5.13 9.08
N ILE A 19 -7.98 5.09 10.21
CA ILE A 19 -7.48 5.50 11.51
C ILE A 19 -7.02 4.26 12.28
N GLY A 20 -5.76 4.21 12.68
CA GLY A 20 -5.19 3.11 13.44
C GLY A 20 -3.65 3.13 13.37
N GLY A 21 -3.00 2.43 14.30
CA GLY A 21 -1.54 2.33 14.30
C GLY A 21 -1.06 1.24 13.34
N GLY A 22 0.11 1.45 12.71
CA GLY A 22 0.74 0.44 11.85
C GLY A 22 1.17 -0.86 12.56
N LEU A 23 0.94 -0.98 13.87
CA LEU A 23 1.15 -2.20 14.65
C LEU A 23 -0.11 -3.07 14.75
N ASP A 24 -1.27 -2.53 14.38
CA ASP A 24 -2.53 -3.24 14.39
C ASP A 24 -2.82 -3.82 13.00
N PHE A 25 -2.72 -5.14 12.90
CA PHE A 25 -3.06 -5.90 11.69
C PHE A 25 -4.55 -6.26 11.63
N GLN A 26 -5.34 -5.91 12.65
CA GLN A 26 -6.79 -6.10 12.70
C GLN A 26 -7.56 -4.86 12.24
N ARG A 27 -6.86 -3.88 11.66
CA ARG A 27 -7.51 -2.72 11.06
C ARG A 27 -8.34 -3.13 9.84
N PRO A 28 -9.62 -2.72 9.74
CA PRO A 28 -10.54 -3.21 8.71
C PRO A 28 -10.09 -2.95 7.27
N VAL A 29 -9.57 -1.75 6.96
CA VAL A 29 -9.07 -1.40 5.62
C VAL A 29 -7.78 -2.18 5.32
N PHE A 30 -6.89 -2.34 6.29
CA PHE A 30 -5.70 -3.17 6.11
C PHE A 30 -6.05 -4.64 5.81
N ARG A 31 -6.98 -5.26 6.54
CA ARG A 31 -7.40 -6.64 6.25
C ARG A 31 -8.05 -6.77 4.88
N SER A 32 -8.93 -5.85 4.52
CA SER A 32 -9.56 -5.84 3.19
C SER A 32 -8.50 -5.66 2.09
N LEU A 33 -7.49 -4.82 2.31
CA LEU A 33 -6.36 -4.67 1.40
C LEU A 33 -5.61 -6.00 1.22
N MET A 34 -5.31 -6.72 2.30
CA MET A 34 -4.64 -8.02 2.23
C MET A 34 -5.47 -9.05 1.45
N GLU A 35 -6.77 -9.13 1.70
CA GLU A 35 -7.69 -10.02 0.97
C GLU A 35 -7.73 -9.69 -0.54
N ARG A 36 -7.77 -8.41 -0.90
CA ARG A 36 -7.79 -7.96 -2.30
C ARG A 36 -6.47 -8.25 -3.02
N ILE A 37 -5.34 -8.13 -2.30
CA ILE A 37 -4.03 -8.55 -2.81
C ILE A 37 -4.05 -10.08 -3.03
N GLU A 38 -4.51 -10.86 -2.05
CA GLU A 38 -4.59 -12.33 -2.16
C GLU A 38 -5.43 -12.77 -3.37
N HIS A 39 -6.55 -12.09 -3.62
CA HIS A 39 -7.43 -12.34 -4.76
C HIS A 39 -6.93 -11.75 -6.09
N ARG A 40 -5.75 -11.11 -6.10
CA ARG A 40 -5.13 -10.50 -7.29
C ARG A 40 -5.98 -9.42 -7.94
N GLU A 41 -6.72 -8.68 -7.11
CA GLU A 41 -7.60 -7.59 -7.56
C GLU A 41 -6.84 -6.26 -7.71
N LEU A 42 -5.59 -6.21 -7.24
CA LEU A 42 -4.73 -5.04 -7.22
C LEU A 42 -3.45 -5.30 -8.00
N GLY A 43 -3.18 -4.47 -9.01
CA GLY A 43 -1.93 -4.54 -9.79
C GLY A 43 -0.83 -3.60 -9.28
N LEU A 44 -1.20 -2.46 -8.71
CA LEU A 44 -0.28 -1.45 -8.19
C LEU A 44 -0.87 -0.81 -6.93
N LEU A 45 -0.08 -0.74 -5.86
CA LEU A 45 -0.42 -0.03 -4.64
C LEU A 45 0.61 1.07 -4.35
N PRO A 46 0.30 2.33 -4.71
CA PRO A 46 1.08 3.46 -4.28
C PRO A 46 0.93 3.70 -2.77
N VAL A 47 2.03 3.71 -2.03
CA VAL A 47 2.04 4.02 -0.59
C VAL A 47 2.92 5.23 -0.32
N ALA A 48 2.52 6.10 0.61
CA ALA A 48 3.30 7.29 0.89
C ALA A 48 4.65 6.94 1.51
N HIS A 49 4.69 6.02 2.47
CA HIS A 49 5.90 5.54 3.14
C HIS A 49 5.76 4.05 3.48
N GLU A 50 6.88 3.36 3.67
CA GLU A 50 6.94 1.95 4.05
C GLU A 50 6.19 1.66 5.37
N ASP A 51 6.14 2.60 6.30
CA ASP A 51 5.51 2.42 7.62
C ASP A 51 3.97 2.56 7.62
N ARG A 52 3.36 2.89 6.48
CA ARG A 52 1.91 3.15 6.37
C ARG A 52 1.06 1.87 6.38
N PRO A 53 1.39 0.81 5.62
CA PRO A 53 0.65 -0.45 5.69
C PRO A 53 0.91 -1.14 7.02
N CYS A 54 2.16 -1.23 7.44
CA CYS A 54 2.58 -1.84 8.68
C CYS A 54 3.88 -1.19 9.18
N ARG A 55 4.04 -1.12 10.51
CA ARG A 55 5.23 -0.51 11.13
C ARG A 55 6.41 -1.49 11.18
N PHE A 56 6.14 -2.78 11.08
CA PHE A 56 7.13 -3.86 10.99
C PHE A 56 6.67 -4.91 9.99
N GLY A 57 7.61 -5.62 9.39
CA GLY A 57 7.30 -6.66 8.40
C GLY A 57 6.91 -6.10 7.03
N PHE A 58 7.40 -4.91 6.68
CA PHE A 58 7.14 -4.33 5.35
C PHE A 58 7.75 -5.18 4.24
N ASP A 59 8.94 -5.73 4.46
CA ASP A 59 9.59 -6.72 3.58
C ASP A 59 8.69 -7.94 3.31
N TRP A 60 8.05 -8.47 4.36
CA TRP A 60 7.09 -9.56 4.20
C TRP A 60 5.81 -9.10 3.49
N PHE A 61 5.31 -7.91 3.79
CA PHE A 61 4.13 -7.33 3.12
C PHE A 61 4.37 -7.11 1.61
N GLU A 62 5.54 -6.58 1.25
CA GLU A 62 5.99 -6.38 -0.13
C GLU A 62 6.11 -7.73 -0.84
N TYR A 63 6.81 -8.70 -0.25
CA TYR A 63 6.89 -10.06 -0.78
C TYR A 63 5.51 -10.70 -0.99
N PHE A 64 4.61 -10.54 -0.02
CA PHE A 64 3.24 -11.03 -0.13
C PHE A 64 2.51 -10.38 -1.31
N ALA A 65 2.60 -9.06 -1.46
CA ALA A 65 1.98 -8.33 -2.56
C ALA A 65 2.53 -8.77 -3.93
N GLU A 66 3.85 -8.81 -4.07
CA GLU A 66 4.51 -9.20 -5.32
C GLU A 66 4.19 -10.64 -5.71
N SER A 67 4.14 -11.56 -4.73
CA SER A 67 3.78 -12.97 -4.99
C SER A 67 2.34 -13.14 -5.51
N HIS A 68 1.49 -12.13 -5.34
CA HIS A 68 0.13 -12.09 -5.86
C HIS A 68 -0.04 -11.12 -7.05
N GLY A 69 1.05 -10.58 -7.60
CA GLY A 69 1.02 -9.70 -8.76
C GLY A 69 0.64 -8.25 -8.48
N CYS A 70 0.73 -7.83 -7.21
CA CYS A 70 0.57 -6.43 -6.80
C CYS A 70 1.95 -5.80 -6.58
N GLU A 71 2.28 -4.78 -7.38
CA GLU A 71 3.48 -3.98 -7.15
C GLU A 71 3.24 -2.95 -6.05
N ILE A 72 4.08 -2.91 -5.02
CA ILE A 72 4.07 -1.82 -4.04
C ILE A 72 4.99 -0.71 -4.53
N ARG A 73 4.47 0.52 -4.64
CA ARG A 73 5.29 1.68 -5.01
C ARG A 73 5.33 2.70 -3.89
N VAL A 74 6.47 2.77 -3.22
CA VAL A 74 6.70 3.79 -2.18
C VAL A 74 6.99 5.13 -2.86
N VAL A 75 6.13 6.10 -2.59
CA VAL A 75 6.09 7.38 -3.30
C VAL A 75 6.96 8.45 -2.63
N ASN A 76 7.20 8.32 -1.33
CA ASN A 76 8.06 9.24 -0.59
C ASN A 76 9.34 8.49 -0.18
N GLN A 77 10.40 8.67 -0.97
CA GLN A 77 11.76 8.48 -0.45
C GLN A 77 12.08 9.69 0.44
N PRO A 78 12.69 9.46 1.61
CA PRO A 78 12.86 10.48 2.63
C PRO A 78 13.53 11.73 2.04
N SER A 79 12.85 12.86 2.15
CA SER A 79 13.54 14.14 2.20
C SER A 79 14.61 14.05 3.30
N LEU A 80 15.86 14.41 2.95
CA LEU A 80 17.05 14.53 3.81
C LEU A 80 16.76 14.78 5.30
#